data_AF-A0A8I2YF98-F1
#
_entry.id   AF-A0A8I2YF98-F1
#
_cell.length_a   1.000
_cell.length_b   1.000
_cell.length_c   1.000
_cell.angle_alpha   90.00
_cell.angle_beta   90.00
_cell.angle_gamma   90.00
#
_symmetry.space_group_name_H-M   'P 1'
#
loop_
_entity.id
_entity.type
_entity.pdbx_description
1 polymer ?
#
loop_
_entity_poly.entity_id
_entity_poly.type
_entity_poly.pdbx_seq_one_letter_code
_entity_poly.pdbx_strand_id
1 'polypeptide(L)' 'MKSGLASSIHLAEEQIPCSNSDGFVKYIHNGSAIPRTFQNAATNDIAQFLAFTQHVQYAKTDRQVYISDYQGM' A
#
# COMPACT_ATOMS: atom_id res chain seq x y z
N MET A 1 36.44 -6.31 -23.61
CA MET A 1 35.28 -5.99 -22.76
C MET A 1 34.47 -7.27 -22.56
N LYS A 2 34.31 -7.75 -21.33
CA LYS A 2 33.43 -8.91 -21.05
C LYS A 2 32.00 -8.41 -20.90
N SER A 3 31.14 -8.73 -21.86
CA SER A 3 29.70 -8.54 -21.72
C SER A 3 29.19 -9.57 -20.71
N GLY A 4 28.75 -9.10 -19.54
CA GLY A 4 28.08 -9.95 -18.56
C GLY A 4 26.63 -10.15 -18.99
N LEU A 5 26.18 -11.40 -19.07
CA LEU A 5 24.78 -11.72 -19.32
C LEU A 5 23.97 -11.32 -18.07
N ALA A 6 23.16 -10.27 -18.17
CA ALA A 6 22.20 -9.94 -17.13
C ALA A 6 21.00 -10.89 -17.26
N SER A 7 20.72 -11.67 -16.22
CA SER A 7 19.47 -12.43 -16.11
C SER A 7 18.53 -11.67 -15.18
N SER A 8 17.28 -11.49 -15.62
CA SER A 8 16.26 -10.79 -14.84
C SER A 8 15.29 -11.80 -14.23
N ILE A 9 15.00 -11.60 -12.94
CA ILE A 9 13.97 -12.34 -12.20
C ILE A 9 12.81 -11.38 -11.94
N HIS A 10 11.59 -11.85 -12.13
CA HIS A 10 10.37 -11.07 -11.96
C HIS A 10 9.43 -11.76 -10.97
N LEU A 11 8.63 -10.96 -10.28
CA LEU A 11 7.47 -11.42 -9.50
C LEU A 11 6.21 -11.04 -10.26
N ALA A 12 5.26 -11.97 -10.34
CA ALA A 12 3.97 -11.78 -10.99
C ALA A 12 2.86 -11.94 -9.95
N GLU A 13 1.87 -11.04 -9.99
CA GLU A 13 0.73 -10.98 -9.09
C GLU A 13 -0.56 -10.88 -9.91
N GLU A 14 -1.70 -11.16 -9.29
CA GLU A 14 -3.01 -11.02 -9.95
C GLU A 14 -3.29 -9.55 -10.28
N GLN A 15 -3.78 -9.30 -11.49
CA GLN A 15 -4.16 -7.96 -11.91
C GLN A 15 -5.44 -7.52 -11.19
N ILE A 16 -5.36 -6.42 -10.44
CA ILE A 16 -6.53 -5.78 -9.85
C ILE A 16 -7.29 -5.01 -10.95
N PRO A 17 -8.55 -5.36 -11.27
CA PRO A 17 -9.30 -4.73 -12.35
C PRO A 17 -9.74 -3.32 -11.95
N CYS A 18 -9.05 -2.31 -12.47
CA CYS A 18 -9.39 -0.91 -12.26
C CYS A 18 -10.32 -0.42 -13.39
N SER A 19 -11.53 0.02 -13.06
CA SER A 19 -12.33 0.85 -13.99
C SER A 19 -11.74 2.27 -14.01
N ASN A 20 -11.83 2.96 -15.14
CA ASN A 20 -11.11 4.21 -15.40
C ASN A 20 -11.42 5.39 -14.43
N SER A 21 -12.37 5.26 -13.48
CA SER A 21 -12.77 6.32 -12.54
C SER A 21 -12.24 6.16 -11.11
N ASP A 22 -12.06 4.93 -10.61
CA ASP A 22 -11.72 4.65 -9.19
C ASP A 22 -10.46 3.78 -9.07
N GLY A 23 -9.47 4.04 -9.93
CA GLY A 23 -8.28 3.20 -10.09
C GLY A 23 -7.40 3.04 -8.86
N PHE A 24 -6.32 2.27 -9.00
CA PHE A 24 -5.41 1.89 -7.90
C PHE A 24 -4.94 3.09 -7.05
N VAL A 25 -5.32 3.08 -5.77
CA VAL A 25 -5.11 4.16 -4.80
C VAL A 25 -4.00 3.80 -3.83
N LYS A 26 -3.15 4.76 -3.53
CA LYS A 26 -2.25 4.72 -2.38
C LYS A 26 -2.88 5.45 -1.19
N TYR A 27 -3.23 4.69 -0.16
CA TYR A 27 -3.95 5.15 1.02
C TYR A 27 -3.02 5.71 2.10
N ILE A 28 -1.89 5.05 2.35
CA ILE A 28 -0.89 5.45 3.36
C ILE A 28 0.50 5.34 2.73
N HIS A 29 1.38 6.32 3.00
CA HIS A 29 2.75 6.31 2.50
C HIS A 29 3.70 5.62 3.49
N ASN A 30 4.68 4.85 3.02
CA ASN A 30 5.72 4.28 3.91
C ASN A 30 6.55 5.31 4.70
N GLY A 31 6.54 6.57 4.27
CA GLY A 31 7.23 7.69 4.93
C GLY A 31 6.37 8.49 5.92
N SER A 32 5.07 8.21 6.02
CA SER A 32 4.15 8.90 6.92
C SER A 32 2.95 8.02 7.27
N ALA A 33 2.69 7.85 8.57
CA ALA A 33 1.52 7.12 9.07
C ALA A 33 0.19 7.90 8.90
N ILE A 34 0.22 9.10 8.34
CA ILE A 34 -0.98 9.91 8.11
C ILE A 34 -1.70 9.38 6.86
N PRO A 35 -2.97 8.93 6.98
CA PRO A 35 -3.74 8.51 5.81
C PRO A 35 -3.99 9.68 4.86
N ARG A 36 -3.98 9.38 3.56
CA ARG A 36 -4.30 10.36 2.52
C ARG A 36 -5.77 10.76 2.60
N THR A 37 -6.03 12.04 2.40
CA THR A 37 -7.39 12.59 2.28
C THR A 37 -7.84 12.57 0.82
N PHE A 38 -9.05 12.08 0.59
CA PHE A 38 -9.71 11.98 -0.71
C PHE A 38 -11.00 12.82 -0.75
N GLN A 39 -11.49 13.10 -1.95
CA GLN A 39 -12.80 13.75 -2.12
C GLN A 39 -13.97 12.79 -1.85
N ASN A 40 -13.77 11.49 -2.13
CA ASN A 40 -14.75 10.45 -1.88
C ASN A 40 -14.71 10.01 -0.40
N ALA A 41 -15.86 10.11 0.28
CA ALA A 41 -15.98 9.75 1.70
C ALA A 41 -15.71 8.25 1.96
N ALA A 42 -16.18 7.35 1.10
CA ALA A 42 -15.94 5.92 1.25
C ALA A 42 -14.44 5.58 1.14
N THR A 43 -13.71 6.24 0.24
CA THR A 43 -12.25 6.09 0.13
C THR A 43 -11.53 6.61 1.38
N ASN A 44 -12.03 7.69 2.00
CA ASN A 44 -11.51 8.15 3.29
C ASN A 44 -11.77 7.14 4.42
N ASP A 45 -12.95 6.52 4.45
CA ASP A 45 -13.26 5.49 5.45
C ASP A 45 -12.31 4.28 5.33
N ILE A 46 -11.99 3.88 4.10
CA ILE A 46 -10.96 2.85 3.84
C ILE A 46 -9.59 3.32 4.35
N ALA A 47 -9.18 4.54 4.03
CA ALA A 47 -7.89 5.09 4.48
C ALA A 47 -7.77 5.12 6.01
N GLN A 48 -8.84 5.51 6.71
CA GLN A 48 -8.90 5.52 8.17
C GLN A 48 -8.88 4.12 8.77
N PHE A 49 -9.63 3.18 8.19
CA PHE A 49 -9.61 1.79 8.62
C PHE A 49 -8.21 1.18 8.48
N LEU A 50 -7.51 1.44 7.38
CA LEU A 50 -6.14 0.98 7.15
C LEU A 50 -5.13 1.63 8.11
N ALA A 51 -5.33 2.90 8.49
CA ALA A 51 -4.51 3.55 9.52
C ALA A 51 -4.74 2.90 10.90
N PHE A 52 -5.99 2.55 11.20
CA PHE A 52 -6.33 1.79 12.40
C PHE A 52 -5.65 0.41 12.42
N THR A 53 -5.70 -0.36 11.32
CA THR A 53 -5.04 -1.68 11.29
C THR A 53 -3.52 -1.56 11.43
N GLN A 54 -2.89 -0.55 10.82
CA GLN A 54 -1.48 -0.23 11.01
C GLN A 54 -1.14 -0.03 12.50
N HIS A 55 -1.94 0.78 13.20
CA HIS A 55 -1.75 1.03 14.62
C HIS A 55 -1.91 -0.25 15.44
N VAL A 56 -2.94 -1.04 15.17
CA VAL A 56 -3.18 -2.31 15.87
C VAL A 56 -2.02 -3.28 15.66
N GLN A 57 -1.51 -3.42 14.44
CA GLN A 57 -0.35 -4.26 14.14
C GLN A 57 0.88 -3.81 14.93
N TYR A 58 1.16 -2.51 14.94
CA TYR A 58 2.26 -1.95 15.71
C TYR A 58 2.12 -2.25 17.21
N ALA A 59 0.93 -2.04 17.77
CA ALA A 59 0.66 -2.33 19.18
C ALA A 59 0.76 -3.83 19.51
N LYS A 60 0.26 -4.71 18.62
CA LYS A 60 0.24 -6.17 18.83
C LYS A 60 1.59 -6.84 18.65
N THR A 61 2.54 -6.18 18.01
CA THR A 61 3.89 -6.71 17.76
C THR A 61 4.92 -6.07 18.68
N ASP A 62 4.49 -5.63 19.88
CA ASP A 62 5.31 -4.94 20.86
C ASP A 62 6.09 -3.76 20.26
N ARG A 63 5.47 -3.07 19.30
CA ARG A 63 6.03 -1.89 18.63
C ARG A 63 7.27 -2.19 17.78
N GLN A 64 7.48 -3.44 17.37
CA GLN A 64 8.65 -3.83 16.58
C GLN A 64 8.43 -3.73 15.08
N VAL A 65 7.20 -3.98 14.61
CA VAL A 65 6.87 -3.98 13.18
C VAL A 65 5.49 -3.39 12.94
N TYR A 66 5.30 -2.82 11.74
CA TYR A 66 4.00 -2.41 11.25
C TYR A 66 3.99 -2.55 9.74
N ILE A 67 2.80 -2.73 9.17
CA ILE A 67 2.65 -2.73 7.72
C ILE A 67 2.31 -1.30 7.29
N SER A 68 2.98 -0.84 6.23
CA SER A 68 2.77 0.48 5.63
C SER A 68 2.56 0.33 4.13
N ASP A 69 2.54 1.45 3.42
CA ASP A 69 2.39 1.47 1.97
C ASP A 69 1.09 0.82 1.48
N TYR A 70 0.03 0.95 2.28
CA TYR A 70 -1.29 0.43 1.93
C TYR A 70 -1.77 1.04 0.62
N GLN A 71 -2.02 0.18 -0.36
CA GLN A 71 -2.44 0.54 -1.70
C GLN A 71 -3.28 -0.57 -2.33
N GLY A 72 -4.21 -0.23 -3.20
CA GLY A 72 -5.19 -1.16 -3.78
C GLY A 72 -6.42 -0.43 -4.29
N MET A 73 -7.55 -1.13 -4.33
CA MET A 73 -8.88 -0.53 -4.55
C MET A 73 -9.56 -0.27 -3.22
#